data_AF-A0A4Q2X3C2-F1
#
_entry.id   AF-A0A4Q2X3C2-F1
#
_cell.length_a   1.000
_cell.length_b   1.000
_cell.length_c   1.000
_cell.angle_alpha   90.00
_cell.angle_beta   90.00
_cell.angle_gamma   90.00
#
_symmetry.space_group_name_H-M   'P 1'
#
loop_
_entity.id
_entity.type
_entity.pdbx_description
1 polymer ?
#
loop_
_entity_poly.entity_id
_entity_poly.type
_entity_poly.pdbx_seq_one_letter_code
_entity_poly.pdbx_strand_id
1 'polypeptide(L)'
;MSAHPFFTLFDDPSLWQVFASGQSEGKLSRISTSDGSKGMRMEYDFHGGGGFIVMRREVGFTLPGTFELGFAVRGEGPPNNFEFKVADPSNTNVWRRLREDIQLPDAWTDVRFHERDLPFAWGPAGGGAPSEVGSVEFAIVAGQGGK
;
A
#
# COMPACT_ATOMS: atom_id res chain seq x y z
N MET A 1 21.53 -9.03 10.45
CA MET A 1 20.64 -7.85 10.40
C MET A 1 20.27 -7.63 8.95
N SER A 2 19.17 -8.26 8.50
CA SER A 2 18.68 -8.05 7.14
C SER A 2 17.99 -6.69 7.13
N ALA A 3 18.60 -5.71 6.47
CA ALA A 3 18.01 -4.39 6.32
C ALA A 3 16.71 -4.55 5.53
N HIS A 4 15.56 -4.38 6.18
CA HIS A 4 14.27 -4.45 5.51
C HIS A 4 14.19 -3.27 4.51
N PRO A 5 13.85 -3.51 3.23
CA PRO A 5 13.98 -2.52 2.14
C PRO A 5 12.97 -1.35 2.21
N PHE A 6 12.21 -1.21 3.30
CA PHE A 6 11.06 -0.29 3.38
C PHE A 6 11.31 1.01 4.16
N PHE A 7 12.44 1.17 4.86
CA PHE A 7 12.63 2.26 5.84
C PHE A 7 12.60 3.69 5.28
N THR A 8 12.70 3.89 3.96
CA THR A 8 12.66 5.22 3.33
C THR A 8 11.56 5.37 2.29
N LEU A 9 10.64 4.40 2.19
CA LEU A 9 9.62 4.44 1.15
C LEU A 9 8.72 5.67 1.25
N PHE A 10 8.55 6.19 2.47
CA PHE A 10 7.60 7.26 2.77
C PHE A 10 8.23 8.64 2.95
N ASP A 11 9.54 8.78 2.66
CA ASP A 11 10.23 10.05 2.87
C ASP A 11 9.83 11.13 1.87
N ASP A 12 9.49 10.76 0.63
CA ASP A 12 9.23 11.70 -0.45
C ASP A 12 7.98 11.33 -1.27
N PRO A 13 6.86 12.05 -1.11
CA PRO A 13 5.65 11.79 -1.87
C PRO A 13 5.80 12.06 -3.38
N SER A 14 6.80 12.83 -3.82
CA SER A 14 7.02 13.07 -5.25
C SER A 14 7.51 11.82 -6.01
N LEU A 15 7.97 10.80 -5.28
CA LEU A 15 8.33 9.50 -5.84
C LEU A 15 7.11 8.59 -6.03
N TRP A 16 5.93 9.02 -5.58
CA TRP A 16 4.70 8.25 -5.64
C TRP A 16 3.74 8.85 -6.68
N GLN A 17 3.08 7.97 -7.41
CA GLN A 17 1.97 8.29 -8.29
C GLN A 17 0.67 7.99 -7.57
N VAL A 18 -0.36 8.78 -7.84
CA VAL A 18 -1.72 8.55 -7.33
C VAL A 18 -2.64 8.22 -8.50
N PHE A 19 -3.33 7.10 -8.40
CA PHE A 19 -4.34 6.67 -9.35
C PHE A 19 -5.69 6.60 -8.65
N ALA A 20 -6.70 7.19 -9.28
CA ALA A 20 -8.07 7.18 -8.78
C ALA A 20 -9.00 6.62 -9.85
N SER A 21 -10.00 5.84 -9.45
CA SER A 21 -10.99 5.29 -10.40
C SER A 21 -12.27 6.11 -10.45
N GLY A 22 -12.84 6.18 -11.66
CA GLY A 22 -14.13 6.84 -11.89
C GLY A 22 -14.08 8.33 -11.56
N GLN A 23 -14.86 8.72 -10.55
CA GLN A 23 -14.91 10.10 -10.05
C GLN A 23 -14.14 10.29 -8.74
N SER A 24 -13.52 9.22 -8.20
CA SER A 24 -12.81 9.31 -6.94
C SER A 24 -11.65 10.29 -7.03
N GLU A 25 -11.34 10.95 -5.93
CA GLU A 25 -10.21 11.86 -5.82
C GLU A 25 -9.22 11.36 -4.76
N GLY A 26 -7.93 11.47 -5.06
CA GLY A 26 -6.86 11.09 -4.16
C GLY A 26 -5.76 12.13 -4.17
N LYS A 27 -5.26 12.49 -2.98
CA LYS A 27 -4.18 13.47 -2.83
C LYS A 27 -3.15 12.97 -1.85
N LEU A 28 -1.89 13.00 -2.27
CA LEU A 28 -0.76 12.62 -1.44
C LEU A 28 -0.01 13.85 -0.95
N SER A 29 0.32 13.88 0.33
CA SER A 29 1.12 14.95 0.94
C SER A 29 2.14 14.38 1.92
N ARG A 30 3.23 15.11 2.15
CA ARG A 30 4.23 14.77 3.18
C ARG A 30 3.69 15.18 4.55
N ILE A 31 3.95 14.34 5.56
CA ILE A 31 3.75 14.69 6.97
C ILE A 31 5.03 14.48 7.77
N SER A 32 5.12 15.16 8.90
CA SER A 32 6.09 14.88 9.95
C SER A 32 5.35 14.49 11.21
N THR A 33 5.77 13.39 11.85
CA THR A 33 5.23 12.94 13.13
C THR A 33 5.84 13.74 14.28
N SER A 34 5.25 13.65 15.46
CA SER A 34 5.72 14.36 16.66
C SER A 34 7.13 13.95 17.11
N ASP A 35 7.58 12.75 16.74
CA ASP A 35 8.94 12.26 16.99
C ASP A 35 9.95 12.66 15.89
N GLY A 36 9.52 13.45 14.89
CA GLY A 36 10.35 13.92 13.78
C GLY A 36 10.45 12.94 12.61
N SER A 37 9.84 11.77 12.69
CA SER A 37 9.78 10.83 11.56
C SER A 37 9.00 11.42 10.39
N LYS A 38 9.38 11.04 9.18
CA LYS A 38 8.67 11.43 7.95
C LYS A 38 7.65 10.38 7.59
N GLY A 39 6.56 10.82 6.98
CA GLY A 39 5.56 9.93 6.42
C GLY A 39 4.79 10.62 5.30
N MET A 40 3.75 9.93 4.82
CA MET A 40 2.83 10.48 3.85
C MET A 40 1.40 10.35 4.35
N ARG A 41 0.56 11.29 3.92
CA ARG A 41 -0.88 11.27 4.09
C ARG A 41 -1.54 11.12 2.74
N MET A 42 -2.39 10.10 2.60
CA MET A 42 -3.35 9.97 1.52
C MET A 42 -4.69 10.53 1.98
N GLU A 43 -5.15 11.61 1.37
CA GLU A 43 -6.52 12.10 1.45
C GLU A 43 -7.31 11.48 0.29
N TYR A 44 -8.54 11.05 0.54
CA TYR A 44 -9.39 10.42 -0.48
C TYR A 44 -10.86 10.81 -0.33
N ASP A 45 -11.54 11.03 -1.45
CA ASP A 45 -12.99 11.25 -1.52
C ASP A 45 -13.56 10.33 -2.60
N PHE A 46 -14.51 9.47 -2.23
CA PHE A 46 -15.21 8.58 -3.16
C PHE A 46 -16.52 9.18 -3.69
N HIS A 47 -16.89 10.39 -3.23
CA HIS A 47 -18.11 11.12 -3.55
C HIS A 47 -19.40 10.29 -3.40
N GLY A 48 -19.42 9.43 -2.38
CA GLY A 48 -20.55 8.52 -2.08
C GLY A 48 -20.69 7.34 -3.04
N GLY A 49 -19.77 7.18 -3.99
CA GLY A 49 -19.71 6.05 -4.91
C GLY A 49 -18.77 4.93 -4.45
N GLY A 50 -18.67 3.89 -5.29
CA GLY A 50 -17.59 2.91 -5.20
C GLY A 50 -16.33 3.42 -5.91
N GLY A 51 -15.23 2.68 -5.79
CA GLY A 51 -13.98 3.05 -6.46
C GLY A 51 -12.76 2.63 -5.67
N PHE A 52 -11.62 3.17 -6.08
CA PHE A 52 -10.34 2.96 -5.42
C PHE A 52 -9.43 4.16 -5.62
N ILE A 53 -8.57 4.39 -4.63
CA ILE A 53 -7.39 5.23 -4.72
C ILE A 53 -6.17 4.35 -4.50
N VAL A 54 -5.19 4.42 -5.40
CA VAL A 54 -3.91 3.72 -5.28
C VAL A 54 -2.80 4.76 -5.21
N MET A 55 -1.90 4.61 -4.24
CA MET A 55 -0.57 5.18 -4.37
C MET A 55 0.41 4.10 -4.79
N ARG A 56 1.17 4.38 -5.84
CA ARG A 56 2.12 3.47 -6.46
C ARG A 56 3.51 4.08 -6.51
N ARG A 57 4.52 3.28 -6.21
CA ARG A 57 5.92 3.66 -6.38
C ARG A 57 6.66 2.57 -7.14
N GLU A 58 7.37 2.98 -8.18
CA GLU A 58 8.33 2.11 -8.85
C GLU A 58 9.58 2.00 -8.00
N VAL A 59 9.99 0.76 -7.71
CA VAL A 59 11.12 0.43 -6.85
C VAL A 59 11.71 -0.90 -7.31
N GLY A 60 13.03 -1.03 -7.29
CA GLY A 60 13.71 -2.27 -7.62
C GLY A 60 14.34 -2.90 -6.37
N PHE A 61 13.87 -4.08 -5.96
CA PHE A 61 14.52 -4.90 -4.93
C PHE A 61 14.15 -6.36 -5.06
N THR A 62 14.91 -7.21 -4.37
CA THR A 62 14.63 -8.65 -4.27
C THR A 62 14.09 -9.02 -2.89
N LEU A 63 13.14 -9.93 -2.87
CA LEU A 63 12.61 -10.58 -1.68
C LEU A 63 13.18 -12.00 -1.58
N PRO A 64 13.67 -12.42 -0.40
CA PRO A 64 14.03 -13.81 -0.16
C PRO A 64 12.77 -14.70 -0.15
N GLY A 65 12.93 -16.02 -0.16
CA GLY A 65 11.79 -16.95 -0.09
C GLY A 65 10.93 -16.81 1.19
N THR A 66 11.49 -16.26 2.27
CA THR A 66 10.80 -15.96 3.53
C THR A 66 11.14 -14.55 3.98
N PHE A 67 10.13 -13.72 4.23
CA PHE A 67 10.31 -12.31 4.57
C PHE A 67 9.23 -11.81 5.52
N GLU A 68 9.55 -10.76 6.27
CA GLU A 68 8.56 -9.93 6.97
C GLU A 68 8.57 -8.54 6.33
N LEU A 69 7.38 -8.02 6.02
CA LEU A 69 7.17 -6.64 5.61
C LEU A 69 6.41 -5.90 6.71
N GLY A 70 6.67 -4.61 6.85
CA GLY A 70 5.91 -3.79 7.77
C GLY A 70 6.00 -2.29 7.52
N PHE A 71 4.99 -1.60 8.02
CA PHE A 71 4.83 -0.15 7.99
C PHE A 71 3.91 0.28 9.14
N ALA A 72 3.99 1.54 9.55
CA ALA A 72 3.06 2.11 10.53
C ALA A 72 1.91 2.83 9.79
N VAL A 73 0.69 2.68 10.29
CA VAL A 73 -0.49 3.38 9.77
C VAL A 73 -1.24 4.08 10.90
N ARG A 74 -1.83 5.22 10.57
CA ARG A 74 -2.76 5.98 11.40
C ARG A 74 -3.71 6.71 10.48
N GLY A 75 -4.96 6.83 10.87
CA GLY A 75 -5.92 7.62 10.11
C GLY A 75 -7.28 7.66 10.74
N GLU A 76 -8.17 8.31 10.04
CA GLU A 76 -9.58 8.45 10.38
C GLU A 76 -10.41 8.27 9.10
N GLY A 77 -11.70 8.05 9.26
CA GLY A 77 -12.63 7.83 8.15
C GLY A 77 -13.44 6.56 8.29
N PRO A 78 -14.41 6.35 7.38
CA PRO A 78 -15.24 5.16 7.39
C PRO A 78 -14.45 3.88 7.05
N PRO A 79 -14.94 2.70 7.45
CA PRO A 79 -14.35 1.43 7.08
C PRO A 79 -14.26 1.25 5.57
N ASN A 80 -13.07 0.90 5.10
CA ASN A 80 -12.76 0.63 3.70
C ASN A 80 -11.87 -0.60 3.58
N ASN A 81 -11.82 -1.17 2.38
CA ASN A 81 -10.91 -2.25 2.08
C ASN A 81 -9.51 -1.67 1.83
N PHE A 82 -8.50 -2.32 2.39
CA PHE A 82 -7.11 -1.93 2.23
C PHE A 82 -6.33 -3.03 1.53
N GLU A 83 -5.58 -2.66 0.50
CA GLU A 83 -4.72 -3.57 -0.25
C GLU A 83 -3.28 -3.11 -0.20
N PHE A 84 -2.37 -4.06 0.08
CA PHE A 84 -0.95 -3.90 -0.21
C PHE A 84 -0.60 -4.80 -1.39
N LYS A 85 0.12 -4.26 -2.37
CA LYS A 85 0.56 -5.01 -3.55
C LYS A 85 2.04 -4.83 -3.81
N VAL A 86 2.61 -5.87 -4.40
CA VAL A 86 3.87 -5.78 -5.13
C VAL A 86 3.65 -6.34 -6.53
N ALA A 87 4.33 -5.75 -7.51
CA ALA A 87 4.39 -6.31 -8.86
C ALA A 87 5.83 -6.58 -9.27
N ASP A 88 6.01 -7.55 -10.16
CA ASP A 88 7.30 -7.84 -10.77
C ASP A 88 7.80 -6.67 -11.66
N PRO A 89 9.07 -6.65 -12.09
CA PRO A 89 9.58 -5.60 -12.98
C PRO A 89 8.80 -5.42 -14.28
N SER A 90 8.12 -6.47 -14.76
CA SER A 90 7.26 -6.40 -15.95
C SER A 90 5.88 -5.78 -15.68
N ASN A 91 5.50 -5.63 -14.40
CA ASN A 91 4.18 -5.23 -13.92
C ASN A 91 3.02 -6.13 -14.41
N THR A 92 3.33 -7.37 -14.82
CA THR A 92 2.31 -8.32 -15.27
C THR A 92 1.96 -9.35 -14.21
N ASN A 93 2.86 -9.59 -13.24
CA ASN A 93 2.62 -10.47 -12.11
C ASN A 93 2.44 -9.64 -10.84
N VAL A 94 1.33 -9.85 -10.15
CA VAL A 94 0.96 -9.11 -8.94
C VAL A 94 0.68 -10.05 -7.80
N TRP A 95 1.19 -9.70 -6.62
CA TRP A 95 0.87 -10.32 -5.35
C TRP A 95 0.15 -9.30 -4.48
N ARG A 96 -0.94 -9.73 -3.83
CA ARG A 96 -1.86 -8.82 -3.16
C ARG A 96 -2.29 -9.37 -1.81
N ARG A 97 -2.10 -8.54 -0.79
CA ARG A 97 -2.69 -8.74 0.53
C ARG A 97 -3.91 -7.84 0.65
N LEU A 98 -5.09 -8.45 0.79
CA LEU A 98 -6.34 -7.75 1.07
C LEU A 98 -6.66 -7.79 2.57
N ARG A 99 -7.15 -6.67 3.09
CA ARG A 99 -7.85 -6.59 4.37
C ARG A 99 -9.17 -5.86 4.15
N GLU A 100 -10.26 -6.54 4.48
CA GLU A 100 -11.61 -6.00 4.28
C GLU A 100 -12.05 -5.20 5.51
N ASP A 101 -12.89 -4.19 5.28
CA ASP A 101 -13.56 -3.39 6.31
C ASP A 101 -12.64 -2.90 7.44
N ILE A 102 -11.44 -2.43 7.08
CA ILE A 102 -10.47 -1.92 8.04
C ILE A 102 -10.97 -0.56 8.56
N GLN A 103 -11.22 -0.50 9.86
CA GLN A 103 -11.25 0.77 10.58
C GLN A 103 -9.81 1.26 10.79
N LEU A 104 -9.50 2.45 10.28
CA LEU A 104 -8.16 3.03 10.49
C LEU A 104 -7.95 3.33 11.99
N PRO A 105 -6.75 3.02 12.53
CA PRO A 105 -6.44 3.28 13.92
C PRO A 105 -6.17 4.78 14.14
N ASP A 106 -6.68 5.30 15.26
CA ASP A 106 -6.52 6.69 15.70
C ASP A 106 -5.08 7.01 16.17
N ALA A 107 -4.38 5.99 16.65
CA ALA A 107 -2.96 5.99 16.98
C ALA A 107 -2.11 5.26 15.93
N TRP A 108 -0.84 5.66 15.82
CA TRP A 108 0.13 4.95 14.97
C TRP A 108 0.23 3.48 15.41
N THR A 109 -0.06 2.59 14.46
CA THR A 109 -0.09 1.15 14.68
C THR A 109 0.81 0.45 13.68
N ASP A 110 1.69 -0.42 14.16
CA ASP A 110 2.54 -1.27 13.33
C ASP A 110 1.70 -2.34 12.62
N VAL A 111 1.77 -2.34 11.29
CA VAL A 111 1.29 -3.44 10.45
C VAL A 111 2.50 -4.28 10.06
N ARG A 112 2.46 -5.57 10.39
CA ARG A 112 3.48 -6.54 9.97
C ARG A 112 2.82 -7.77 9.38
N PHE A 113 3.43 -8.35 8.36
CA PHE A 113 2.93 -9.56 7.70
C PHE A 113 4.06 -10.29 6.98
N HIS A 114 3.87 -11.59 6.78
CA HIS A 114 4.89 -12.47 6.22
C HIS A 114 4.57 -12.84 4.77
N GLU A 115 5.47 -13.58 4.11
CA GLU A 115 5.30 -14.03 2.73
C GLU A 115 3.95 -14.71 2.46
N ARG A 116 3.45 -15.49 3.43
CA ARG A 116 2.16 -16.20 3.33
C ARG A 116 0.94 -15.28 3.27
N ASP A 117 1.06 -14.07 3.78
CA ASP A 117 -0.01 -13.07 3.77
C ASP A 117 -0.05 -12.27 2.46
N LEU A 118 0.91 -12.51 1.55
CA LEU A 118 1.03 -11.83 0.27
C LEU A 118 0.91 -12.85 -0.90
N PRO A 119 -0.25 -13.50 -1.06
CA PRO A 119 -0.45 -14.50 -2.09
C PRO A 119 -0.41 -13.88 -3.49
N PHE A 120 -0.07 -14.73 -4.46
CA PHE A 120 -0.21 -14.41 -5.88
C PHE A 120 -1.67 -14.04 -6.19
N ALA A 121 -1.86 -12.94 -6.90
CA ALA A 121 -3.18 -12.41 -7.21
C ALA A 121 -3.52 -12.69 -8.68
N TRP A 122 -2.67 -12.26 -9.62
CA TRP A 122 -2.85 -12.50 -11.04
C TRP A 122 -1.54 -12.30 -11.82
N GLY A 123 -1.51 -12.81 -13.05
CA GLY A 123 -0.41 -12.66 -13.99
C GLY A 123 -0.05 -13.96 -14.72
N PRO A 124 0.82 -13.89 -15.73
CA PRO A 124 1.24 -15.05 -16.52
C PRO A 124 2.04 -16.10 -15.75
N ALA A 125 2.64 -15.76 -14.60
CA ALA A 125 3.39 -16.72 -13.78
C ALA A 125 2.50 -17.81 -13.16
N GLY A 126 1.19 -17.55 -13.02
CA GLY A 126 0.21 -18.53 -12.52
C GLY A 126 0.33 -18.90 -11.05
N GLY A 127 1.26 -18.30 -10.29
CA GLY A 127 1.45 -18.58 -8.87
C GLY A 127 2.85 -18.25 -8.35
N GLY A 128 3.16 -18.75 -7.16
CA GLY A 128 4.46 -18.58 -6.49
C GLY A 128 4.52 -17.37 -5.56
N ALA A 129 5.65 -17.22 -4.87
CA ALA A 129 5.95 -16.05 -4.03
C ALA A 129 6.65 -14.97 -4.85
N PRO A 130 6.53 -13.68 -4.49
CA PRO A 130 7.27 -12.62 -5.15
C PRO A 130 8.77 -12.77 -4.86
N SER A 131 9.61 -12.62 -5.89
CA SER A 131 11.08 -12.64 -5.74
C SER A 131 11.70 -11.31 -6.20
N GLU A 132 11.43 -10.87 -7.42
CA GLU A 132 11.83 -9.56 -7.93
C GLU A 132 10.64 -8.61 -7.86
N VAL A 133 10.83 -7.45 -7.24
CA VAL A 133 9.82 -6.41 -7.12
C VAL A 133 10.24 -5.22 -7.97
N GLY A 134 9.33 -4.78 -8.85
CA GLY A 134 9.44 -3.57 -9.67
C GLY A 134 8.54 -2.42 -9.20
N SER A 135 7.51 -2.72 -8.42
CA SER A 135 6.64 -1.70 -7.83
C SER A 135 5.96 -2.15 -6.54
N VAL A 136 5.64 -1.17 -5.70
CA VAL A 136 4.85 -1.31 -4.48
C VAL A 136 3.63 -0.43 -4.58
N GLU A 137 2.48 -0.94 -4.15
CA GLU A 137 1.23 -0.18 -4.10
C GLU A 137 0.52 -0.31 -2.75
N PHE A 138 -0.12 0.77 -2.36
CA PHE A 138 -1.10 0.82 -1.29
C PHE A 138 -2.40 1.32 -1.89
N ALA A 139 -3.48 0.55 -1.74
CA ALA A 139 -4.79 0.90 -2.26
C ALA A 139 -5.84 0.96 -1.15
N ILE A 140 -6.70 1.96 -1.24
CA ILE A 140 -7.94 2.08 -0.48
C ILE A 140 -9.07 1.85 -1.48
N VAL A 141 -9.90 0.85 -1.22
CA VAL A 141 -11.03 0.48 -2.06
C VAL A 141 -12.30 0.75 -1.27
N ALA A 142 -13.23 1.49 -1.88
CA ALA A 142 -14.44 1.94 -1.22
C ALA A 142 -15.27 0.75 -0.69
N GLY A 143 -15.44 0.70 0.63
CA GLY A 143 -16.43 -0.12 1.32
C GLY A 143 -17.63 0.75 1.68
N GLN A 144 -17.53 1.51 2.78
CA GLN A 144 -18.58 2.43 3.24
C GLN A 144 -18.44 3.87 2.72
N GLY A 145 -17.53 4.13 1.77
CA GLY A 145 -17.29 5.46 1.17
C GLY A 145 -16.14 6.22 1.82
N GLY A 146 -16.14 7.55 1.79
CA GLY A 146 -15.06 8.36 2.37
C GLY A 146 -15.03 9.82 1.90
N LYS A 147 -14.52 10.69 2.80
CA LYS A 147 -14.06 12.07 2.61
C LYS A 147 -13.07 12.38 3.74
#